data_AF-A0A0T0M563-F1
#
_entry.id   AF-A0A0T0M563-F1
#
_cell.length_a   1.000
_cell.length_b   1.000
_cell.length_c   1.000
_cell.angle_alpha   90.00
_cell.angle_beta   90.00
_cell.angle_gamma   90.00
#
_symmetry.space_group_name_H-M   'P 1'
#
loop_
_entity.id
_entity.type
_entity.pdbx_description
1 polymer ?
#
loop_
_entity_poly.entity_id
_entity_poly.type
_entity_poly.pdbx_seq_one_letter_code
_entity_poly.pdbx_strand_id
1 'polypeptide(L)'
;MKVEKIYLPGKEESELREYRYIHIKSNIGKINKDNFVNAIAAANTPLIPKNGGVLSENFIIITPDEKRFYGLSYSKDIIGWRQQIIKGAALLDVETAQIKNGEHFAVSNGENYELKDCQFERYNFYDDMGNIVKSNTPVESSEIL
;
A
#
# COMPACT_ATOMS: atom_id res chain seq x y z
N MET A 1 -6.25 -26.95 9.13
CA MET A 1 -5.32 -25.82 8.88
C MET A 1 -5.95 -25.01 7.76
N LYS A 2 -6.35 -23.76 8.00
CA LYS A 2 -6.94 -22.92 6.95
C LYS A 2 -5.78 -22.21 6.26
N VAL A 3 -5.51 -22.55 5.00
CA VAL A 3 -4.68 -21.71 4.13
C VAL A 3 -5.41 -20.37 4.05
N GLU A 4 -4.81 -19.33 4.60
CA GLU A 4 -5.36 -17.98 4.49
C GLU A 4 -5.26 -17.59 3.01
N LYS A 5 -6.42 -17.43 2.36
CA LYS A 5 -6.47 -16.99 0.96
C LYS A 5 -5.79 -15.63 0.89
N ILE A 6 -4.76 -15.50 0.05
CA ILE A 6 -4.06 -14.25 -0.17
C ILE A 6 -4.97 -13.38 -1.06
N TYR A 7 -5.10 -12.11 -0.72
CA TYR A 7 -5.84 -11.13 -1.51
C TYR A 7 -4.91 -9.97 -1.84
N LEU A 8 -5.07 -9.41 -3.04
CA LEU A 8 -4.40 -8.17 -3.45
C LEU A 8 -5.15 -6.96 -2.85
N PRO A 9 -4.57 -6.20 -1.90
CA PRO A 9 -5.26 -5.09 -1.24
C PRO A 9 -5.70 -3.99 -2.23
N GLY A 10 -6.98 -3.66 -2.23
CA GLY A 10 -7.53 -2.64 -3.12
C GLY A 10 -7.79 -3.08 -4.55
N LYS A 11 -7.66 -4.38 -4.87
CA LYS A 11 -8.14 -4.92 -6.14
C LYS A 11 -9.66 -4.78 -6.27
N GLU A 12 -10.38 -5.18 -5.23
CA GLU A 12 -11.82 -4.97 -5.10
C GLU A 12 -12.09 -3.64 -4.39
N GLU A 13 -13.06 -2.88 -4.90
CA GLU A 13 -13.48 -1.63 -4.25
C GLU A 13 -14.27 -1.91 -2.96
N SER A 14 -14.11 -1.04 -1.98
CA SER A 14 -14.84 -1.12 -0.71
C SER A 14 -15.30 0.27 -0.27
N GLU A 15 -16.56 0.38 0.15
CA GLU A 15 -17.08 1.62 0.73
C GLU A 15 -16.52 1.90 2.13
N LEU A 16 -16.05 0.86 2.82
CA LEU A 16 -15.60 0.95 4.22
C LEU A 16 -14.10 1.19 4.35
N ARG A 17 -13.34 0.97 3.27
CA ARG A 17 -11.88 1.03 3.28
C ARG A 17 -11.34 1.41 1.91
N GLU A 18 -10.36 2.30 1.92
CA GLU A 18 -9.58 2.62 0.72
C GLU A 18 -8.13 2.22 0.89
N TYR A 19 -7.52 1.89 -0.24
CA TYR A 19 -6.15 1.39 -0.33
C TYR A 19 -5.30 2.36 -1.14
N ARG A 20 -4.06 2.56 -0.71
CA ARG A 20 -3.03 3.32 -1.43
C ARG A 20 -1.71 2.60 -1.31
N TYR A 21 -0.86 2.85 -2.29
CA TYR A 21 0.47 2.28 -2.39
C TYR A 21 1.47 3.42 -2.42
N ILE A 22 2.51 3.37 -1.59
CA ILE A 22 3.48 4.47 -1.42
C ILE A 22 4.84 4.02 -1.95
N HIS A 23 5.40 4.78 -2.89
CA HIS A 23 6.76 4.54 -3.35
C HIS A 23 7.76 5.01 -2.30
N ILE A 24 8.50 4.07 -1.70
CA ILE A 24 9.55 4.39 -0.74
C ILE A 24 10.88 4.41 -1.50
N LYS A 25 11.40 5.62 -1.77
CA LYS A 25 12.71 5.80 -2.38
C LYS A 25 13.81 5.52 -1.34
N SER A 26 14.79 4.68 -1.67
CA SER A 26 15.90 4.28 -0.80
C SER A 26 16.82 5.44 -0.37
N ASN A 27 16.73 6.60 -1.03
CA ASN A 27 17.51 7.81 -0.74
C ASN A 27 16.78 8.85 0.12
N ILE A 28 15.48 8.68 0.43
CA ILE A 28 14.77 9.55 1.36
C ILE A 28 15.10 9.09 2.77
N GLY A 29 16.19 9.63 3.32
CA GLY A 29 16.67 9.32 4.66
C GLY A 29 15.61 9.62 5.72
N LYS A 30 14.83 8.57 6.08
CA LYS A 30 14.04 8.32 7.29
C LYS A 30 12.80 7.46 7.01
N ILE A 31 12.32 7.35 5.77
CA ILE A 31 11.11 6.56 5.46
C ILE A 31 11.52 5.15 4.99
N ASN A 32 10.94 4.13 5.62
CA ASN A 32 11.15 2.73 5.27
C ASN A 32 9.84 1.93 5.44
N LYS A 33 9.87 0.65 5.08
CA LYS A 33 8.70 -0.23 5.14
C LYS A 33 8.06 -0.36 6.54
N ASP A 34 8.81 -0.08 7.60
CA ASP A 34 8.36 -0.23 8.98
C ASP A 34 7.72 1.05 9.53
N ASN A 35 7.98 2.21 8.93
CA ASN A 35 7.50 3.50 9.45
C ASN A 35 6.72 4.37 8.45
N PHE A 36 6.63 3.98 7.17
CA PHE A 36 6.03 4.83 6.13
C PHE A 36 4.60 5.27 6.43
N VAL A 37 3.77 4.38 7.00
CA VAL A 37 2.39 4.73 7.38
C VAL A 37 2.37 5.90 8.35
N ASN A 38 3.16 5.81 9.42
CA ASN A 38 3.25 6.86 10.43
C ASN A 38 3.90 8.12 9.87
N ALA A 39 4.95 7.99 9.06
CA ALA A 39 5.63 9.12 8.44
C ALA A 39 4.67 9.92 7.54
N ILE A 40 3.92 9.24 6.67
CA ILE A 40 2.97 9.86 5.75
C ILE A 40 1.79 10.47 6.51
N ALA A 41 1.22 9.74 7.47
CA ALA A 41 0.09 10.22 8.26
C ALA A 41 0.45 11.42 9.14
N ALA A 42 1.67 11.48 9.70
CA ALA A 42 2.10 12.56 10.58
C ALA A 42 2.69 13.78 9.86
N ALA A 43 3.00 13.68 8.57
CA ALA A 43 3.64 14.75 7.80
C ALA A 43 2.79 16.03 7.71
N ASN A 44 1.45 15.93 7.74
CA ASN A 44 0.55 17.08 7.77
C ASN A 44 -0.08 17.24 9.16
N THR A 45 0.09 18.43 9.77
CA THR A 45 -0.53 18.81 11.05
C THR A 45 -1.28 20.14 10.90
N PRO A 46 -2.51 20.30 11.44
CA PRO A 46 -3.29 19.29 12.16
C PRO A 46 -3.81 18.16 11.26
N LEU A 47 -4.21 17.04 11.88
CA LEU A 47 -4.87 15.94 11.17
C LEU A 47 -6.18 16.43 10.54
N ILE A 48 -6.37 16.10 9.27
CA ILE A 48 -7.62 16.29 8.54
C ILE A 48 -8.72 15.28 8.98
N PRO A 49 -8.45 13.96 9.14
CA PRO A 49 -9.50 13.01 9.48
C PRO A 49 -10.06 13.24 10.88
N LYS A 50 -11.38 13.04 11.04
CA LYS A 50 -12.10 13.18 12.32
C LYS A 50 -12.16 11.88 13.12
N ASN A 51 -12.07 10.73 12.45
CA ASN A 51 -12.08 9.41 13.06
C ASN A 51 -11.43 8.35 12.15
N GLY A 52 -11.31 7.12 12.66
CA GLY A 52 -10.72 6.01 11.89
C GLY A 52 -9.22 5.88 12.10
N GLY A 53 -8.57 5.26 11.14
CA GLY A 53 -7.14 4.97 11.21
C GLY A 53 -6.61 4.51 9.86
N VAL A 54 -5.28 4.55 9.77
CA VAL A 54 -4.49 4.04 8.66
C VAL A 54 -3.61 2.91 9.15
N LEU A 55 -3.42 1.88 8.35
CA LEU A 55 -2.57 0.73 8.67
C LEU A 55 -1.78 0.26 7.45
N SER A 56 -0.69 -0.47 7.71
CA SER A 56 0.09 -1.15 6.67
C SER A 56 -0.66 -2.40 6.22
N GLU A 57 -0.77 -2.60 4.91
CA GLU A 57 -1.30 -3.84 4.34
C GLU A 57 -0.23 -4.93 4.25
N ASN A 58 1.02 -4.59 4.58
CA ASN A 58 2.19 -5.45 4.48
C ASN A 58 2.34 -6.15 3.12
N PHE A 59 1.93 -5.44 2.08
CA PHE A 59 1.92 -5.90 0.69
C PHE A 59 2.71 -4.93 -0.17
N ILE A 60 3.38 -5.43 -1.19
CA ILE A 60 4.22 -4.67 -2.10
C ILE A 60 3.79 -4.98 -3.51
N ILE A 61 3.60 -3.93 -4.31
CA ILE A 61 3.50 -4.03 -5.77
C ILE A 61 4.81 -3.50 -6.35
N ILE A 62 5.42 -4.30 -7.21
CA ILE A 62 6.65 -3.97 -7.93
C ILE A 62 6.26 -3.78 -9.39
N THR A 63 6.53 -2.59 -9.90
CA THR A 63 6.20 -2.21 -11.28
C THR A 63 7.28 -2.70 -12.25
N PRO A 64 7.01 -2.77 -13.57
CA PRO A 64 7.97 -3.23 -14.58
C PRO A 64 9.29 -2.43 -14.64
N ASP A 65 9.30 -1.21 -14.11
CA ASP A 65 10.50 -0.37 -13.98
C ASP A 65 11.20 -0.53 -12.61
N GLU A 66 10.86 -1.60 -11.88
CA GLU A 66 11.43 -2.00 -10.59
C GLU A 66 11.13 -1.03 -9.43
N LYS A 67 10.17 -0.09 -9.59
CA LYS A 67 9.71 0.72 -8.45
C LYS A 67 8.85 -0.13 -7.52
N ARG A 68 9.19 -0.12 -6.23
CA ARG A 68 8.48 -0.81 -5.15
C ARG A 68 7.50 0.14 -4.47
N PHE A 69 6.25 -0.27 -4.37
CA PHE A 69 5.22 0.47 -3.67
C PHE A 69 4.61 -0.33 -2.52
N TYR A 70 4.57 0.28 -1.34
CA TYR A 70 4.11 -0.35 -0.10
C TYR A 70 2.65 0.00 0.19
N GLY A 71 1.84 -1.04 0.37
CA GLY A 71 0.40 -0.91 0.58
C GLY A 71 0.04 -0.41 1.97
N LEU A 72 -0.86 0.56 2.03
CA LEU A 72 -1.58 0.99 3.21
C LEU A 72 -3.06 1.06 2.92
N SER A 73 -3.87 1.06 3.97
CA SER A 73 -5.29 1.34 3.86
C SER A 73 -5.81 2.17 5.01
N TYR A 74 -6.96 2.80 4.81
CA TYR A 74 -7.62 3.62 5.81
C TYR A 74 -9.13 3.44 5.78
N SER A 75 -9.78 3.70 6.91
CA SER A 75 -11.21 3.42 7.12
C SER A 75 -11.92 4.51 7.93
N LYS A 76 -13.26 4.46 7.95
CA LYS A 76 -14.17 5.43 8.57
C LYS A 76 -14.18 6.79 7.86
N ASP A 77 -13.39 7.77 8.28
CA ASP A 77 -13.30 9.06 7.58
C ASP A 77 -12.46 8.94 6.30
N ILE A 78 -13.00 8.24 5.29
CA ILE A 78 -12.31 7.95 4.04
C ILE A 78 -11.84 9.23 3.35
N ILE A 79 -12.67 10.27 3.32
CA ILE A 79 -12.33 11.54 2.66
C ILE A 79 -11.21 12.25 3.42
N GLY A 80 -11.31 12.35 4.74
CA GLY A 80 -10.29 12.99 5.56
C GLY A 80 -8.94 12.25 5.50
N TRP A 81 -8.96 10.92 5.59
CA TRP A 81 -7.75 10.10 5.45
C TRP A 81 -7.14 10.19 4.05
N ARG A 82 -7.95 10.13 2.98
CA ARG A 82 -7.46 10.29 1.60
C ARG A 82 -6.71 11.62 1.44
N GLN A 83 -7.30 12.71 1.93
CA GLN A 83 -6.67 14.04 1.88
C GLN A 83 -5.38 14.09 2.71
N GLN A 84 -5.38 13.49 3.91
CA GLN A 84 -4.22 13.41 4.79
C GLN A 84 -3.06 12.66 4.12
N ILE A 85 -3.33 11.50 3.52
CA ILE A 85 -2.32 10.66 2.87
C ILE A 85 -1.76 11.34 1.62
N ILE A 86 -2.60 11.91 0.76
CA ILE A 86 -2.14 12.65 -0.44
C ILE A 86 -1.27 13.83 -0.05
N LYS A 87 -1.69 14.61 0.95
CA LYS A 87 -0.93 15.79 1.41
C LYS A 87 0.38 15.39 2.09
N GLY A 88 0.36 14.34 2.91
CA GLY A 88 1.56 13.81 3.55
C GLY A 88 2.58 13.29 2.53
N ALA A 89 2.12 12.56 1.52
CA ALA A 89 2.98 12.09 0.42
C ALA A 89 3.61 13.25 -0.36
N ALA A 90 2.82 14.28 -0.69
CA ALA A 90 3.33 15.48 -1.36
C ALA A 90 4.38 16.24 -0.53
N LEU A 91 4.15 16.40 0.78
CA LEU A 91 5.12 17.05 1.69
C LEU A 91 6.44 16.28 1.83
N LEU A 92 6.40 14.97 1.62
CA LEU A 92 7.56 14.08 1.71
C LEU A 92 8.17 13.75 0.34
N ASP A 93 7.67 14.34 -0.74
CA ASP A 93 8.11 14.09 -2.12
C ASP A 93 8.14 12.60 -2.52
N VAL A 94 7.09 11.87 -2.10
CA VAL A 94 6.89 10.46 -2.46
C VAL A 94 5.67 10.28 -3.34
N GLU A 95 5.76 9.31 -4.24
CA GLU A 95 4.68 8.98 -5.16
C GLU A 95 3.65 8.10 -4.44
N THR A 96 2.38 8.34 -4.76
CA THR A 96 1.27 7.48 -4.38
C THR A 96 0.76 6.73 -5.59
N ALA A 97 0.17 5.57 -5.38
CA ALA A 97 -0.45 4.77 -6.41
C ALA A 97 -1.71 4.07 -5.87
N GLN A 98 -2.55 3.60 -6.77
CA GLN A 98 -3.77 2.87 -6.45
C GLN A 98 -4.11 1.91 -7.57
N ILE A 99 -4.85 0.85 -7.24
CA ILE A 99 -5.45 -0.02 -8.24
C ILE A 99 -6.72 0.65 -8.78
N LYS A 100 -6.94 0.57 -10.09
CA LYS A 100 -8.11 1.07 -10.82
C LYS A 100 -8.77 -0.07 -11.59
N ASN A 101 -10.10 -0.15 -11.45
CA ASN A 101 -10.94 -1.15 -12.11
C ASN A 101 -10.48 -2.61 -11.88
N GLY A 102 -9.73 -2.87 -10.80
CA GLY A 102 -9.19 -4.20 -10.49
C GLY A 102 -8.07 -4.71 -11.40
N GLU A 103 -7.64 -3.91 -12.39
CA GLU A 103 -6.73 -4.37 -13.46
C GLU A 103 -5.49 -3.48 -13.65
N HIS A 104 -5.58 -2.19 -13.29
CA HIS A 104 -4.53 -1.23 -13.57
C HIS A 104 -3.94 -0.64 -12.30
N PHE A 105 -2.62 -0.48 -12.24
CA PHE A 105 -1.91 0.19 -11.17
C PHE A 105 -1.50 1.60 -11.61
N ALA A 106 -2.26 2.59 -11.16
CA ALA A 106 -2.11 3.99 -11.55
C ALA A 106 -1.28 4.76 -10.51
N VAL A 107 -0.18 5.36 -10.95
CA VAL A 107 0.76 6.14 -10.14
C VAL A 107 0.45 7.64 -10.28
N SER A 108 0.65 8.39 -9.19
CA SER A 108 0.37 9.83 -9.11
C SER A 108 1.17 10.71 -10.07
N ASN A 109 2.27 10.18 -10.63
CA ASN A 109 3.08 10.86 -11.65
C ASN A 109 2.51 10.71 -13.08
N GLY A 110 1.40 9.98 -13.24
CA GLY A 110 0.73 9.73 -14.52
C GLY A 110 1.08 8.37 -15.17
N GLU A 111 2.04 7.62 -14.62
CA GLU A 111 2.32 6.25 -15.05
C GLU A 111 1.14 5.32 -14.73
N ASN A 112 0.91 4.35 -15.61
CA ASN A 112 -0.17 3.39 -15.46
C ASN A 112 0.28 2.03 -16.00
N TYR A 113 0.21 1.00 -15.16
CA TYR A 113 0.69 -0.34 -15.46
C TYR A 113 -0.48 -1.34 -15.43
N GLU A 114 -0.47 -2.35 -16.30
CA GLU A 114 -1.37 -3.48 -16.11
C GLU A 114 -0.87 -4.34 -14.93
N LEU A 115 -1.77 -4.75 -14.02
CA LEU A 115 -1.39 -5.53 -12.86
C LEU A 115 -0.74 -6.87 -13.22
N LYS A 116 -1.08 -7.44 -14.38
CA LYS A 116 -0.48 -8.68 -14.89
C LYS A 116 1.02 -8.55 -15.18
N ASP A 117 1.50 -7.33 -15.42
CA ASP A 117 2.91 -7.04 -15.71
C ASP A 117 3.69 -6.69 -14.43
N CYS A 118 2.99 -6.52 -13.29
CA CYS A 118 3.60 -6.26 -12.00
C CYS A 118 4.01 -7.55 -11.28
N GLN A 119 4.97 -7.43 -10.36
CA GLN A 119 5.29 -8.46 -9.38
C GLN A 119 4.74 -8.09 -8.00
N PHE A 120 4.60 -9.09 -7.14
CA PHE A 120 3.94 -8.93 -5.85
C PHE A 120 4.79 -9.58 -4.75
N GLU A 121 4.86 -8.92 -3.60
CA GLU A 121 5.45 -9.47 -2.40
C GLU A 121 4.58 -9.17 -1.18
N ARG A 122 4.70 -9.99 -0.15
CA ARG A 122 4.16 -9.72 1.20
C ARG A 122 5.25 -9.82 2.25
N TYR A 123 5.03 -9.19 3.40
CA TYR A 123 5.91 -9.25 4.56
C TYR A 123 5.08 -9.21 5.84
N ASN A 124 5.69 -9.42 7.01
CA ASN A 124 5.03 -9.38 8.32
C ASN A 124 3.69 -10.13 8.37
N PHE A 125 3.63 -11.32 7.77
CA PHE A 125 2.44 -12.19 7.74
C PHE A 125 2.69 -13.47 8.55
N TYR A 126 1.63 -14.20 8.87
CA TYR A 126 1.75 -15.49 9.55
C TYR A 126 1.74 -16.62 8.52
N ASP A 127 2.70 -17.55 8.63
CA ASP A 127 2.70 -18.78 7.83
C ASP A 127 1.67 -19.80 8.34
N ASP A 128 1.55 -20.93 7.65
CA ASP A 128 0.62 -22.01 8.01
C ASP A 128 0.89 -22.63 9.39
N MET A 129 2.08 -22.41 9.95
CA MET A 129 2.48 -22.87 11.28
C MET A 129 2.26 -21.78 12.35
N GLY A 130 1.77 -20.60 11.97
CA GLY A 130 1.56 -19.46 12.86
C GLY A 130 2.84 -18.69 13.20
N ASN A 131 3.93 -18.90 12.46
CA ASN A 131 5.16 -18.12 12.65
C ASN A 131 5.09 -16.82 11.86
N ILE A 132 5.63 -15.74 12.43
CA ILE A 132 5.72 -14.46 11.73
C ILE A 132 6.87 -14.48 10.71
N VAL A 133 6.53 -14.30 9.44
CA VAL A 133 7.47 -14.12 8.34
C VAL A 133 7.70 -12.63 8.13
N LYS A 134 8.88 -12.13 8.53
CA LYS A 134 9.25 -10.70 8.41
C LYS A 134 9.93 -10.34 7.09
N SER A 135 10.50 -11.33 6.41
CA SER A 135 11.13 -11.17 5.10
C SER A 135 10.08 -10.84 4.04
N ASN A 136 10.53 -10.20 2.98
CA ASN A 136 9.71 -10.08 1.79
C ASN A 136 9.62 -11.47 1.12
N THR A 137 8.39 -11.89 0.82
CA THR A 137 8.11 -13.18 0.18
C THR A 137 7.29 -12.91 -1.08
N PRO A 138 7.74 -13.41 -2.26
CA PRO A 138 6.98 -13.29 -3.49
C PRO A 138 5.57 -13.89 -3.37
N VAL A 139 4.62 -13.31 -4.10
CA VAL A 139 3.26 -13.82 -4.26
C VAL A 139 3.03 -14.04 -5.75
N GLU A 140 2.64 -15.25 -6.12
CA GLU A 140 2.39 -15.61 -7.52
C GLU A 140 1.14 -14.90 -8.04
N SER A 141 1.25 -14.26 -9.20
CA SER A 141 0.13 -13.50 -9.79
C SER A 141 -1.11 -14.38 -10.01
N SER A 142 -0.94 -15.68 -10.32
CA SER A 142 -2.06 -16.63 -10.47
C SER A 142 -2.88 -16.88 -9.20
N GLU A 143 -2.38 -16.47 -8.03
CA GLU A 143 -3.09 -16.63 -6.75
C GLU A 143 -4.01 -15.45 -6.44
N ILE A 144 -3.73 -14.27 -7.03
CA ILE A 144 -4.34 -12.99 -6.64
C ILE A 144 -4.93 -12.20 -7.82
N LEU A 145 -4.57 -12.55 -9.06
CA LEU A 145 -5.10 -11.93 -10.28
C LEU A 145 -6.30 -12.69 -10.86
#